data_AF-A0A183EKR4-F1
#
_entry.id   AF-A0A183EKR4-F1
#
_cell.length_a   1.000
_cell.length_b   1.000
_cell.length_c   1.000
_cell.angle_alpha   90.00
_cell.angle_beta   90.00
_cell.angle_gamma   90.00
#
_symmetry.space_group_name_H-M   'P 1'
#
loop_
_entity.id
_entity.type
_entity.pdbx_description
1 polymer ?
#
loop_
_entity_poly.entity_id
_entity_poly.type
_entity_poly.pdbx_seq_one_letter_code
_entity_poly.pdbx_strand_id
1 'polypeptide(L)'
;MALSRGGRMSSLPGGFEMTKLLSATEIANNLNELFPEIHCTPADIQKPTCDVVCEIYWYITRQIMDIPDTAYTMLPFTFHSEFGNELFQKAWLKMVVFEAISAVVEDISSDETQFTLLDMIAPRADTTRIFLSMLINFIHFSSAITKAKKRDFIELDNQAERLDAECNFDKQTYDELQTRICVLQQEFKETYEEVQNLESELKALTETNNEEQTKLVPVFYLFGKL
;
A
#
# COMPACT_ATOMS: atom_id res chain seq x y z
N MET A 1 -35.19 3.64 -14.08
CA MET A 1 -33.98 2.93 -13.64
C MET A 1 -33.27 3.81 -12.63
N ALA A 2 -33.30 3.41 -11.36
CA ALA A 2 -32.77 4.19 -10.24
C ALA A 2 -31.25 3.96 -10.10
N LEU A 3 -30.47 5.03 -10.09
CA LEU A 3 -29.06 5.01 -9.71
C LEU A 3 -28.97 5.30 -8.20
N SER A 4 -28.90 4.25 -7.39
CA SER A 4 -28.47 4.35 -6.00
C SER A 4 -27.00 3.96 -5.92
N ARG A 5 -26.10 4.93 -5.90
CA ARG A 5 -24.69 4.75 -5.50
C ARG A 5 -24.54 5.21 -4.06
N GLY A 6 -25.03 4.39 -3.13
CA GLY A 6 -24.65 4.45 -1.73
C GLY A 6 -23.33 3.73 -1.54
N GLY A 7 -22.20 4.42 -1.78
CA GLY A 7 -20.89 3.95 -1.35
C GLY A 7 -20.85 4.01 0.18
N ARG A 8 -21.14 2.88 0.84
CA ARG A 8 -20.87 2.70 2.26
C ARG A 8 -19.36 2.75 2.45
N MET A 9 -18.87 3.82 3.06
CA MET A 9 -17.53 3.81 3.65
C MET A 9 -17.50 2.70 4.68
N SER A 10 -16.60 1.74 4.47
CA SER A 10 -16.26 0.69 5.42
C SER A 10 -15.86 1.36 6.74
N SER A 11 -16.73 1.22 7.73
CA SER A 11 -16.46 1.55 9.12
C SER A 11 -15.20 0.80 9.56
N LEU A 12 -14.20 1.54 10.05
CA LEU A 12 -13.04 1.00 10.76
C LEU A 12 -13.52 -0.04 11.79
N PRO A 13 -12.86 -1.21 11.90
CA PRO A 13 -13.24 -2.21 12.87
C PRO A 13 -12.86 -1.72 14.28
N GLY A 14 -13.86 -1.43 15.09
CA GLY A 14 -13.72 -1.07 16.51
C GLY A 14 -13.75 0.43 16.74
N GLY A 15 -14.75 0.90 17.50
CA GLY A 15 -14.74 2.25 18.04
C GLY A 15 -13.54 2.39 18.97
N PHE A 16 -12.49 3.05 18.50
CA PHE A 16 -11.35 3.41 19.33
C PHE A 16 -11.76 4.62 20.18
N GLU A 17 -12.11 4.38 21.44
CA GLU A 17 -12.29 5.46 22.41
C GLU A 17 -10.91 6.01 22.79
N MET A 18 -10.44 7.03 22.06
CA MET A 18 -9.22 7.79 22.38
C MET A 18 -9.25 8.42 23.79
N THR A 19 -10.43 8.48 24.41
CA THR A 19 -10.72 9.15 25.68
C THR A 19 -10.78 8.21 26.90
N LYS A 20 -10.53 6.91 26.73
CA LYS A 20 -10.57 5.99 27.89
C LYS A 20 -9.44 6.33 28.87
N LEU A 21 -9.81 6.76 30.06
CA LEU A 21 -8.89 6.92 31.18
C LEU A 21 -8.52 5.55 31.74
N LEU A 22 -7.24 5.22 31.73
CA LEU A 22 -6.72 3.93 32.19
C LEU A 22 -6.42 3.97 33.69
N SER A 23 -6.62 2.85 34.36
CA SER A 23 -6.16 2.65 35.74
C SER A 23 -4.63 2.56 35.82
N ALA A 24 -4.06 2.81 36.99
CA ALA A 24 -2.61 2.68 37.21
C ALA A 24 -2.07 1.29 36.83
N THR A 25 -2.86 0.23 37.07
CA THR A 25 -2.50 -1.15 36.69
C THR A 25 -2.54 -1.35 35.18
N GLU A 26 -3.58 -0.85 34.50
CA GLU A 26 -3.65 -0.91 33.04
C GLU A 26 -2.47 -0.15 32.40
N ILE A 27 -2.14 1.04 32.91
CA ILE A 27 -0.99 1.83 32.44
C ILE A 27 0.31 1.05 32.60
N ALA A 28 0.60 0.54 33.80
CA ALA A 28 1.82 -0.21 34.06
C ALA A 28 1.95 -1.45 33.13
N ASN A 29 0.86 -2.20 32.95
CA ASN A 29 0.84 -3.35 32.06
C ASN A 29 1.11 -2.94 30.60
N ASN A 30 0.43 -1.90 30.10
CA ASN A 30 0.63 -1.41 28.74
C ASN A 30 2.06 -0.90 28.53
N LEU A 31 2.63 -0.17 29.50
CA LEU A 31 4.00 0.32 29.41
C LEU A 31 5.00 -0.84 29.38
N ASN A 32 4.82 -1.88 30.17
CA ASN A 32 5.72 -3.04 30.17
C ASN A 32 5.56 -3.92 28.91
N GLU A 33 4.37 -3.95 28.30
CA GLU A 33 4.14 -4.63 27.02
C GLU A 33 4.79 -3.87 25.85
N LEU A 34 4.70 -2.53 25.86
CA LEU A 34 5.29 -1.67 24.84
C LEU A 34 6.80 -1.51 25.01
N PHE A 35 7.26 -1.42 26.26
CA PHE A 35 8.63 -1.08 26.66
C PHE A 35 9.07 -1.97 27.85
N PRO A 36 9.52 -3.22 27.58
CA PRO A 36 9.85 -4.18 28.62
C PRO A 36 10.95 -3.73 29.60
N GLU A 37 11.80 -2.78 29.20
CA GLU A 37 12.95 -2.30 29.96
C GLU A 37 12.59 -1.36 31.11
N ILE A 38 11.43 -0.70 31.06
CA ILE A 38 11.02 0.29 32.08
C ILE A 38 10.70 -0.38 33.42
N HIS A 39 10.23 -1.63 33.40
CA HIS A 39 9.76 -2.36 34.58
C HIS A 39 8.80 -1.54 35.46
N CYS A 40 7.89 -0.79 34.83
CA CYS A 40 6.95 0.10 35.51
C CYS A 40 5.98 -0.68 36.38
N THR A 41 5.77 -0.25 37.63
CA THR A 41 4.76 -0.82 38.52
C THR A 41 3.56 0.12 38.68
N PRO A 42 2.40 -0.38 39.14
CA PRO A 42 1.26 0.50 39.44
C PRO A 42 1.58 1.54 40.54
N ALA A 43 2.52 1.25 41.44
CA ALA A 43 2.94 2.16 42.49
C ALA A 43 3.66 3.39 41.92
N ASP A 44 4.41 3.22 40.84
CA ASP A 44 5.12 4.30 40.15
C ASP A 44 4.15 5.31 39.52
N ILE A 45 2.97 4.85 39.09
CA ILE A 45 1.92 5.73 38.55
C ILE A 45 1.15 6.43 39.68
N GLN A 46 0.96 5.74 40.82
CA GLN A 46 0.25 6.30 41.98
C GLN A 46 1.10 7.30 42.77
N LYS A 47 2.43 7.15 42.73
CA LYS A 47 3.40 8.01 43.40
C LYS A 47 4.53 8.35 42.42
N PRO A 48 4.22 9.12 41.36
CA PRO A 48 5.20 9.39 40.32
C PRO A 48 6.37 10.20 40.87
N THR A 49 7.56 9.82 40.44
CA THR A 49 8.78 10.59 40.67
C THR A 49 9.24 11.19 39.35
N CYS A 50 9.98 12.31 39.43
CA CYS A 50 10.49 12.97 38.23
C CYS A 50 11.30 12.01 37.36
N ASP A 51 12.18 11.19 37.96
CA ASP A 51 13.07 10.32 37.19
C ASP A 51 12.30 9.21 36.48
N VAL A 52 11.33 8.56 37.15
CA VAL A 52 10.49 7.52 36.53
C VAL A 52 9.61 8.11 35.42
N VAL A 53 8.99 9.26 35.65
CA VAL A 53 8.14 9.89 34.62
C VAL A 53 8.96 10.37 33.42
N CYS A 54 10.16 10.92 33.65
CA CYS A 54 11.07 11.30 32.58
C CYS A 54 11.48 10.09 31.73
N GLU A 55 11.81 8.96 32.38
CA GLU A 55 12.17 7.72 31.69
C GLU A 55 11.00 7.19 30.85
N ILE A 56 9.80 7.13 31.41
CA ILE A 56 8.60 6.70 30.68
C ILE A 56 8.35 7.59 29.45
N TYR A 57 8.39 8.91 29.63
CA TYR A 57 8.19 9.84 28.51
C TYR A 57 9.32 9.80 27.48
N TRP A 58 10.55 9.50 27.89
CA TRP A 58 11.66 9.28 26.96
C TRP A 58 11.37 8.10 26.02
N TYR A 59 10.94 6.95 26.54
CA TYR A 59 10.56 5.80 25.71
C TYR A 59 9.37 6.12 24.78
N ILE A 60 8.36 6.80 25.30
CA ILE A 60 7.18 7.18 24.51
C ILE A 60 7.56 8.12 23.36
N THR A 61 8.36 9.16 23.62
CA THR A 61 8.77 10.13 22.59
C THR A 61 9.61 9.47 21.50
N ARG A 62 10.50 8.54 21.86
CA ARG A 62 11.25 7.73 20.90
C ARG A 62 10.33 6.89 20.02
N GLN A 63 9.29 6.28 20.59
CA GLN A 63 8.33 5.46 19.85
C GLN A 63 7.42 6.27 18.91
N ILE A 64 7.02 7.47 19.32
CA ILE A 64 6.07 8.30 18.55
C ILE A 64 6.78 9.14 17.49
N MET A 65 7.88 9.80 17.85
CA MET A 65 8.54 10.81 17.02
C MET A 65 9.83 10.32 16.35
N ASP A 66 10.29 9.09 16.64
CA ASP A 66 11.54 8.52 16.11
C ASP A 66 12.77 9.43 16.36
N ILE A 67 12.82 10.05 17.54
CA ILE A 67 13.92 10.94 17.93
C ILE A 67 15.19 10.11 18.18
N PRO A 68 16.33 10.44 17.54
CA PRO A 68 17.56 9.69 17.71
C PRO A 68 18.19 9.94 19.09
N ASP A 69 18.87 8.93 19.65
CA ASP A 69 19.55 8.97 20.96
C ASP A 69 20.55 10.14 21.10
N THR A 70 21.14 10.59 19.98
CA THR A 70 22.03 11.75 19.93
C THR A 70 21.33 13.06 20.30
N ALA A 71 20.04 13.23 19.96
CA ALA A 71 19.31 14.46 20.26
C ALA A 71 19.12 14.66 21.78
N TYR A 72 19.01 13.55 22.52
CA TYR A 72 18.86 13.56 23.98
C TYR A 72 20.17 13.80 24.74
N THR A 73 21.31 13.66 24.06
CA THR A 73 22.65 13.69 24.69
C THR A 73 23.51 14.85 24.20
N MET A 74 23.22 15.39 23.02
CA MET A 74 23.97 16.48 22.39
C MET A 74 23.20 17.79 22.45
N LEU A 75 23.86 18.81 23.02
CA LEU A 75 23.40 20.20 22.95
C LEU A 75 23.44 20.71 21.50
N PRO A 76 22.55 21.63 21.10
CA PRO A 76 22.57 22.22 19.78
C PRO A 76 23.91 22.95 19.57
N PHE A 77 24.46 22.89 18.36
CA PHE A 77 25.73 23.55 18.03
C PHE A 77 25.72 25.07 18.27
N THR A 78 24.53 25.67 18.30
CA THR A 78 24.30 27.10 18.59
C THR A 78 24.32 27.42 20.09
N PHE A 79 24.36 26.42 20.96
CA PHE A 79 24.39 26.63 22.41
C PHE A 79 25.85 26.77 22.88
N HIS A 80 26.22 28.00 23.23
CA HIS A 80 27.50 28.30 23.86
C HIS A 80 27.26 28.60 25.33
N SER A 81 27.48 27.60 26.18
CA SER A 81 27.42 27.80 27.63
C SER A 81 28.76 28.26 28.17
N GLU A 82 28.76 29.36 28.92
CA GLU A 82 29.93 29.80 29.71
C GLU A 82 30.22 28.82 30.87
N PHE A 83 29.19 28.08 31.31
CA PHE A 83 29.26 27.05 32.34
C PHE A 83 29.32 25.70 31.62
N GLY A 84 30.49 25.04 31.59
CA GLY A 84 30.77 23.87 30.73
C GLY A 84 29.59 22.90 30.49
N ASN A 85 29.50 22.38 29.27
CA ASN A 85 28.38 21.60 28.73
C ASN A 85 27.90 20.41 29.59
N GLU A 86 28.74 19.90 30.48
CA GLU A 86 28.44 18.78 31.38
C GLU A 86 27.44 19.15 32.49
N LEU A 87 27.41 20.42 32.92
CA LEU A 87 26.57 20.85 34.06
C LEU A 87 25.08 20.67 33.79
N PHE A 88 24.67 20.81 32.52
CA PHE A 88 23.27 20.80 32.11
C PHE A 88 22.84 19.53 31.38
N GLN A 89 23.69 18.52 31.25
CA GLN A 89 23.38 17.33 30.44
C GLN A 89 22.09 16.61 30.90
N LYS A 90 21.87 16.51 32.22
CA LYS A 90 20.64 15.92 32.76
C LYS A 90 19.41 16.81 32.56
N ALA A 91 19.59 18.14 32.60
CA ALA A 91 18.51 19.08 32.34
C ALA A 91 18.15 19.11 30.84
N TRP A 92 19.14 18.96 29.97
CA TRP A 92 18.97 18.90 28.53
C TRP A 92 18.06 17.76 28.10
N LEU A 93 18.35 16.53 28.56
CA LEU A 93 17.48 15.36 28.33
C LEU A 93 16.02 15.67 28.69
N LYS A 94 15.81 16.23 29.88
CA LYS A 94 14.47 16.59 30.38
C LYS A 94 13.80 17.63 29.48
N MET A 95 14.53 18.66 29.03
CA MET A 95 13.98 19.67 28.12
C MET A 95 13.58 19.06 26.76
N VAL A 96 14.41 18.20 26.18
CA VAL A 96 14.07 17.53 24.91
C VAL A 96 12.81 16.67 25.07
N VAL A 97 12.72 15.89 26.15
CA VAL A 97 11.53 15.08 26.45
C VAL A 97 10.30 15.96 26.67
N PHE A 98 10.44 17.07 27.39
CA PHE A 98 9.34 18.01 27.64
C PHE A 98 8.80 18.60 26.34
N GLU A 99 9.67 19.13 25.47
CA GLU A 99 9.25 19.72 24.20
C GLU A 99 8.57 18.68 23.30
N ALA A 100 9.13 17.46 23.23
CA ALA A 100 8.58 16.38 22.43
C ALA A 100 7.19 15.92 22.94
N ILE A 101 7.02 15.71 24.25
CA ILE A 101 5.70 15.37 24.81
C ILE A 101 4.71 16.52 24.62
N SER A 102 5.15 17.77 24.80
CA SER A 102 4.28 18.93 24.63
C SER A 102 3.72 19.01 23.21
N ALA A 103 4.58 18.83 22.20
CA ALA A 103 4.17 18.77 20.80
C ALA A 103 3.17 17.63 20.53
N VAL A 104 3.46 16.43 21.04
CA VAL A 104 2.55 15.28 20.87
C VAL A 104 1.20 15.52 21.56
N VAL A 105 1.20 16.08 22.78
CA VAL A 105 -0.03 16.38 23.51
C VAL A 105 -0.84 17.47 22.81
N GLU A 106 -0.19 18.50 22.26
CA GLU A 106 -0.85 19.54 21.47
C GLU A 106 -1.56 18.95 20.25
N ASP A 107 -0.95 17.99 19.56
CA ASP A 107 -1.52 17.34 18.37
C ASP A 107 -2.71 16.42 18.67
N ILE A 108 -2.75 15.78 19.86
CA ILE A 108 -3.71 14.71 20.16
C ILE A 108 -4.77 15.11 21.19
N SER A 109 -4.59 16.24 21.88
CA SER A 109 -5.52 16.71 22.90
C SER A 109 -6.49 17.77 22.35
N SER A 110 -7.58 18.01 23.08
CA SER A 110 -8.44 19.17 22.86
C SER A 110 -7.79 20.43 23.45
N ASP A 111 -8.06 21.60 22.87
CA ASP A 111 -7.51 22.95 23.19
C ASP A 111 -7.34 23.33 24.68
N GLU A 112 -7.96 22.60 25.62
CA GLU A 112 -7.91 22.84 27.07
C GLU A 112 -6.82 22.04 27.82
N THR A 113 -6.16 21.07 27.18
CA THR A 113 -5.13 20.25 27.85
C THR A 113 -3.73 20.73 27.48
N GLN A 114 -2.96 21.19 28.47
CA GLN A 114 -1.57 21.62 28.27
C GLN A 114 -0.64 20.78 29.13
N PHE A 115 0.38 20.19 28.51
CA PHE A 115 1.47 19.56 29.23
C PHE A 115 2.45 20.64 29.68
N THR A 116 2.71 20.72 30.99
CA THR A 116 3.61 21.73 31.55
C THR A 116 4.89 21.09 32.08
N LEU A 117 5.94 21.89 32.24
CA LEU A 117 7.19 21.41 32.81
C LEU A 117 6.98 20.78 34.20
N LEU A 118 6.02 21.29 34.98
CA LEU A 118 5.65 20.76 36.30
C LEU A 118 5.13 19.33 36.25
N ASP A 119 4.43 18.95 35.19
CA ASP A 119 3.93 17.59 35.02
C ASP A 119 5.05 16.56 34.86
N MET A 120 6.27 17.02 34.54
CA MET A 120 7.48 16.19 34.46
C MET A 120 8.41 16.36 35.68
N ILE A 121 8.63 17.59 36.18
CA ILE A 121 9.56 17.82 37.29
C ILE A 121 8.96 17.58 38.68
N ALA A 122 7.65 17.76 38.82
CA ALA A 122 6.90 17.57 40.06
C ALA A 122 5.58 16.84 39.75
N PRO A 123 5.66 15.61 39.22
CA PRO A 123 4.50 14.92 38.67
C PRO A 123 3.45 14.65 39.75
N ARG A 124 2.18 14.79 39.38
CA ARG A 124 1.03 14.45 40.24
C ARG A 124 0.35 13.22 39.67
N ALA A 125 -0.03 12.30 40.54
CA ALA A 125 -0.64 11.02 40.14
C ALA A 125 -1.82 11.19 39.16
N ASP A 126 -2.70 12.16 39.41
CA ASP A 126 -3.87 12.41 38.58
C ASP A 126 -3.49 12.89 37.17
N THR A 127 -2.61 13.89 37.06
CA THR A 127 -2.19 14.43 35.75
C THR A 127 -1.32 13.46 34.99
N THR A 128 -0.36 12.80 35.66
CA THR A 128 0.45 11.73 35.07
C THR A 128 -0.42 10.62 34.49
N ARG A 129 -1.46 10.18 35.21
CA ARG A 129 -2.39 9.16 34.70
C ARG A 129 -3.15 9.61 33.46
N ILE A 130 -3.61 10.86 33.42
CA ILE A 130 -4.32 11.43 32.26
C ILE A 130 -3.40 11.43 31.03
N PHE A 131 -2.20 11.99 31.16
CA PHE A 131 -1.25 12.06 30.04
C PHE A 131 -0.82 10.67 29.57
N LEU A 132 -0.48 9.76 30.49
CA LEU A 132 -0.10 8.40 30.10
C LEU A 132 -1.24 7.64 29.42
N SER A 133 -2.49 7.80 29.89
CA SER A 133 -3.63 7.19 29.21
C SER A 133 -3.79 7.70 27.78
N MET A 134 -3.68 9.02 27.60
CA MET A 134 -3.78 9.66 26.29
C MET A 134 -2.68 9.17 25.34
N LEU A 135 -1.43 9.18 25.79
CA LEU A 135 -0.27 8.75 25.00
C LEU A 135 -0.35 7.26 24.65
N ILE A 136 -0.74 6.39 25.58
CA ILE A 136 -0.91 4.95 25.34
C ILE A 136 -2.03 4.70 24.31
N ASN A 137 -3.19 5.37 24.47
CA ASN A 137 -4.30 5.25 23.53
C ASN A 137 -3.87 5.69 22.12
N PHE A 138 -3.07 6.75 22.01
CA PHE A 138 -2.53 7.22 20.74
C PHE A 138 -1.53 6.24 20.11
N ILE A 139 -0.65 5.62 20.90
CA ILE A 139 0.26 4.57 20.41
C ILE A 139 -0.54 3.39 19.84
N HIS A 140 -1.59 2.95 20.53
CA HIS A 140 -2.45 1.88 20.04
C HIS A 140 -3.20 2.26 18.77
N PHE A 141 -3.74 3.48 18.72
CA PHE A 141 -4.40 4.02 17.54
C PHE A 141 -3.45 4.07 16.33
N SER A 142 -2.26 4.67 16.48
CA SER A 142 -1.28 4.79 15.41
C SER A 142 -0.79 3.43 14.92
N SER A 143 -0.60 2.46 15.82
CA SER A 143 -0.26 1.07 15.48
C SER A 143 -1.39 0.39 14.68
N ALA A 144 -2.64 0.58 15.08
CA ALA A 144 -3.79 0.04 14.37
C ALA A 144 -3.93 0.61 12.95
N ILE A 145 -3.80 1.93 12.78
CA ILE A 145 -3.84 2.59 11.48
C ILE A 145 -2.69 2.12 10.58
N THR A 146 -1.48 2.00 11.14
CA THR A 146 -0.32 1.53 10.38
C THR A 146 -0.51 0.09 9.89
N LYS A 147 -1.07 -0.79 10.74
CA LYS A 147 -1.39 -2.18 10.36
C LYS A 147 -2.48 -2.24 9.30
N ALA A 148 -3.53 -1.42 9.41
CA ALA A 148 -4.59 -1.34 8.41
C ALA A 148 -4.04 -0.90 7.05
N LYS A 149 -3.30 0.22 7.00
CA LYS A 149 -2.67 0.71 5.77
C LYS A 149 -1.77 -0.34 5.12
N LYS A 150 -0.94 -1.04 5.91
CA LYS A 150 -0.08 -2.11 5.37
C LYS A 150 -0.88 -3.23 4.71
N ARG A 151 -2.04 -3.61 5.27
CA ARG A 151 -2.92 -4.62 4.66
C ARG A 151 -3.51 -4.12 3.35
N ASP A 152 -4.01 -2.88 3.34
CA ASP A 152 -4.58 -2.26 2.13
C ASP A 152 -3.55 -2.19 0.99
N PHE A 153 -2.29 -1.81 1.32
CA PHE A 153 -1.21 -1.80 0.34
C PHE A 153 -0.90 -3.20 -0.21
N ILE A 154 -0.83 -4.22 0.64
CA ILE A 154 -0.61 -5.61 0.20
C ILE A 154 -1.76 -6.09 -0.70
N GLU A 155 -3.01 -5.73 -0.38
CA GLU A 155 -4.16 -6.10 -1.21
C GLU A 155 -4.13 -5.42 -2.59
N LEU A 156 -3.78 -4.13 -2.63
CA LEU A 156 -3.60 -3.39 -3.89
C LEU A 156 -2.46 -3.95 -4.73
N ASP A 157 -1.34 -4.32 -4.11
CA ASP A 157 -0.17 -4.90 -4.79
C ASP A 157 -0.53 -6.25 -5.43
N ASN A 158 -1.19 -7.13 -4.66
CA ASN A 158 -1.69 -8.41 -5.17
C ASN A 158 -2.71 -8.23 -6.31
N GLN A 159 -3.54 -7.18 -6.26
CA GLN A 159 -4.48 -6.88 -7.34
C GLN A 159 -3.76 -6.40 -8.60
N ALA A 160 -2.73 -5.57 -8.46
CA ALA A 160 -1.91 -5.11 -9.57
C ALA A 160 -1.20 -6.28 -10.26
N GLU A 161 -0.61 -7.21 -9.50
CA GLU A 161 0.03 -8.42 -10.05
C GLU A 161 -0.95 -9.29 -10.83
N ARG A 162 -2.18 -9.47 -10.33
CA ARG A 162 -3.22 -10.25 -11.03
C ARG A 162 -3.61 -9.63 -12.36
N LEU A 163 -3.81 -8.30 -12.39
CA LEU A 163 -4.17 -7.58 -13.60
C LEU A 163 -3.03 -7.62 -14.63
N ASP A 164 -1.78 -7.56 -14.18
CA ASP A 164 -0.62 -7.69 -15.08
C ASP A 164 -0.52 -9.09 -15.69
N ALA A 165 -0.77 -10.13 -14.89
CA ALA A 165 -0.84 -11.51 -15.38
C ALA A 165 -1.98 -11.71 -16.41
N GLU A 166 -3.16 -11.15 -16.14
CA GLU A 166 -4.31 -11.19 -17.07
C GLU A 166 -4.00 -10.43 -18.38
N CYS A 167 -3.42 -9.24 -18.29
CA CYS A 167 -3.04 -8.46 -19.46
C CYS A 167 -1.98 -9.19 -20.32
N ASN A 168 -1.01 -9.84 -19.68
CA ASN A 168 0.00 -10.65 -20.37
C ASN A 168 -0.61 -11.88 -21.05
N PHE A 169 -1.57 -12.55 -20.40
CA PHE A 169 -2.29 -13.68 -20.99
C PHE A 169 -3.13 -13.27 -22.21
N ASP A 170 -3.87 -12.16 -22.10
CA ASP A 170 -4.68 -11.62 -23.20
C ASP A 170 -3.79 -11.22 -24.38
N LYS A 171 -2.63 -10.62 -24.10
CA LYS A 171 -1.65 -10.25 -25.13
C LYS A 171 -1.10 -11.48 -25.86
N GLN A 172 -0.72 -12.54 -25.13
CA GLN A 172 -0.27 -13.79 -25.75
C GLN A 172 -1.37 -14.40 -26.63
N THR A 173 -2.60 -14.43 -26.13
CA THR A 173 -3.76 -14.93 -26.88
C THR A 173 -3.99 -14.10 -28.15
N TYR A 174 -3.86 -12.78 -28.07
CA TYR A 174 -3.96 -11.89 -29.22
C TYR A 174 -2.87 -12.18 -30.27
N ASP A 175 -1.61 -12.31 -29.84
CA ASP A 175 -0.48 -12.61 -30.74
C ASP A 175 -0.65 -13.98 -31.44
N GLU A 176 -1.15 -14.98 -30.73
CA GLU A 176 -1.48 -16.30 -31.29
C GLU A 176 -2.60 -16.22 -32.34
N LEU A 177 -3.69 -15.50 -32.02
CA LEU A 177 -4.80 -15.31 -32.95
C LEU A 177 -4.36 -14.53 -34.19
N GLN A 178 -3.53 -13.49 -34.03
CA GLN A 178 -3.00 -12.72 -35.14
C GLN A 178 -2.12 -13.58 -36.05
N THR A 179 -1.27 -14.43 -35.45
CA THR A 179 -0.46 -15.41 -36.20
C THR A 179 -1.35 -16.35 -37.01
N ARG A 180 -2.42 -16.87 -36.40
CA ARG A 180 -3.35 -17.79 -37.06
C ARG A 180 -4.14 -17.12 -38.20
N ILE A 181 -4.52 -15.86 -38.03
CA ILE A 181 -5.14 -15.06 -39.10
C ILE A 181 -4.18 -14.91 -40.29
N CYS A 182 -2.90 -14.62 -40.05
CA CYS A 182 -1.91 -14.52 -41.13
C CYS A 182 -1.76 -15.83 -41.92
N VAL A 183 -1.70 -16.98 -41.22
CA VAL A 183 -1.64 -18.30 -41.87
C VAL A 183 -2.89 -18.53 -42.72
N LEU A 184 -4.08 -18.31 -42.16
CA LEU A 184 -5.34 -18.50 -42.91
C LEU A 184 -5.46 -17.58 -44.13
N GLN A 185 -4.99 -16.34 -44.03
CA GLN A 185 -4.98 -15.41 -45.16
C GLN A 185 -4.05 -15.90 -46.28
N GLN A 186 -2.91 -16.50 -45.92
CA GLN A 186 -1.99 -17.07 -46.89
C GLN A 186 -2.58 -18.34 -47.54
N GLU A 187 -3.13 -19.27 -46.76
CA GLU A 187 -3.80 -20.47 -47.27
C GLU A 187 -4.96 -20.12 -48.21
N PHE A 188 -5.75 -19.10 -47.85
CA PHE A 188 -6.84 -18.62 -48.70
C PHE A 188 -6.34 -18.06 -50.03
N LYS A 189 -5.22 -17.32 -50.01
CA LYS A 189 -4.59 -16.78 -51.21
C LYS A 189 -4.09 -17.90 -52.13
N GLU A 190 -3.39 -18.89 -51.57
CA GLU A 190 -2.86 -20.04 -52.31
C GLU A 190 -4.00 -20.84 -52.96
N THR A 191 -5.07 -21.12 -52.20
CA THR A 191 -6.26 -21.81 -52.72
C THR A 191 -6.94 -21.02 -53.84
N TYR A 192 -7.03 -19.70 -53.70
CA TYR A 192 -7.62 -18.84 -54.73
C TYR A 192 -6.80 -18.86 -56.04
N GLU A 193 -5.47 -18.83 -55.95
CA GLU A 193 -4.56 -18.95 -57.10
C GLU A 193 -4.70 -20.32 -57.78
N GLU A 194 -4.83 -21.41 -57.01
CA GLU A 194 -5.08 -22.75 -57.55
C GLU A 194 -6.41 -22.84 -58.31
N VAL A 195 -7.49 -22.25 -57.75
CA VAL A 195 -8.80 -22.22 -58.43
C VAL A 195 -8.71 -21.45 -59.75
N GLN A 196 -8.04 -20.30 -59.78
CA GLN A 196 -7.86 -19.54 -61.02
C GLN A 196 -7.08 -20.33 -62.08
N ASN A 197 -6.02 -21.05 -61.67
CA ASN A 197 -5.25 -21.89 -62.59
C ASN A 197 -6.14 -23.00 -63.17
N LEU A 198 -6.88 -23.72 -62.32
CA LEU A 198 -7.81 -24.76 -62.77
C LEU A 198 -8.88 -24.24 -63.72
N GLU A 199 -9.48 -23.07 -63.44
CA GLU A 199 -10.44 -22.43 -64.33
C GLU A 199 -9.84 -22.11 -65.71
N SER A 200 -8.59 -21.63 -65.73
CA SER A 200 -7.88 -21.34 -66.98
C SER A 200 -7.56 -22.60 -67.79
N GLU A 201 -7.16 -23.70 -67.13
CA GLU A 201 -6.90 -24.99 -67.76
C GLU A 201 -8.19 -25.60 -68.33
N LEU A 202 -9.28 -25.55 -67.57
CA LEU A 202 -10.61 -26.02 -68.01
C LEU A 202 -11.06 -25.25 -69.26
N LYS A 203 -10.86 -23.92 -69.27
CA LYS A 203 -11.16 -23.07 -70.42
C LYS A 203 -10.33 -23.47 -71.65
N ALA A 204 -9.01 -23.62 -71.49
CA ALA A 204 -8.12 -24.04 -72.58
C ALA A 204 -8.50 -25.42 -73.15
N LEU A 205 -8.84 -26.37 -72.27
CA LEU A 205 -9.34 -27.70 -72.67
C LEU A 205 -10.65 -27.61 -73.46
N THR A 206 -11.60 -26.77 -73.02
CA THR A 206 -12.86 -26.58 -73.75
C THR A 206 -12.65 -25.94 -75.12
N GLU A 207 -11.74 -24.99 -75.24
CA GLU A 207 -11.37 -24.37 -76.52
C GLU A 207 -10.74 -25.42 -77.46
N THR A 208 -9.79 -26.21 -76.95
CA THR A 208 -9.14 -27.29 -77.72
C THR A 208 -10.14 -28.34 -78.20
N ASN A 209 -11.05 -28.79 -77.32
CA ASN A 209 -12.06 -29.78 -77.67
C ASN A 209 -13.07 -29.23 -78.70
N ASN A 210 -13.45 -27.96 -78.60
CA ASN A 210 -14.29 -27.31 -79.61
C ASN A 210 -13.60 -27.24 -80.98
N GLU A 211 -12.29 -26.97 -81.02
CA GLU A 211 -11.49 -27.00 -82.25
C GLU A 211 -11.39 -28.41 -82.85
N GLU A 212 -11.22 -29.44 -82.02
CA GLU A 212 -11.20 -30.83 -82.49
C GLU A 212 -12.57 -31.27 -83.04
N GLN A 213 -13.67 -30.88 -82.38
CA GLN A 213 -15.02 -31.13 -82.90
C GLN A 213 -15.24 -30.43 -84.25
N THR A 214 -14.79 -29.18 -84.42
CA THR A 214 -14.90 -28.48 -85.71
C THR A 214 -14.05 -29.14 -86.80
N LYS A 215 -12.93 -29.79 -86.47
CA LYS A 215 -12.13 -30.58 -87.42
C LYS A 215 -12.74 -31.95 -87.77
N LEU A 216 -13.63 -32.50 -86.94
CA LEU A 216 -14.36 -33.76 -87.20
C LEU A 216 -15.60 -33.58 -88.09
N VAL A 217 -16.22 -32.39 -88.08
CA VAL A 217 -17.42 -32.08 -88.90
C VAL A 217 -17.21 -32.30 -90.42
N PRO A 218 -16.06 -31.96 -91.05
CA PRO A 218 -15.83 -32.22 -92.47
C PRO A 218 -15.67 -33.71 -92.82
N VAL A 219 -15.27 -34.56 -91.88
CA VAL A 219 -15.04 -36.00 -92.13
C VAL A 219 -16.36 -36.76 -92.27
N PHE A 220 -17.39 -36.37 -91.52
CA PHE A 220 -18.74 -36.96 -91.64
C PHE A 220 -19.44 -36.60 -92.95
N TYR A 221 -19.16 -35.42 -93.53
CA TYR A 221 -19.72 -35.05 -94.84
C TYR A 221 -19.08 -35.82 -96.01
N LEU A 222 -17.93 -36.46 -95.81
CA LEU A 222 -17.28 -37.30 -96.82
C LEU A 222 -17.71 -38.78 -96.76
N PHE A 223 -18.19 -39.28 -95.61
CA PHE A 223 -18.66 -40.66 -95.46
C PHE A 223 -20.18 -40.84 -95.55
N GLY A 224 -20.97 -39.75 -95.61
CA GLY A 224 -22.43 -39.79 -95.76
C GLY A 224 -22.97 -39.78 -97.21
N LYS A 225 -22.09 -39.81 -98.21
CA LYS A 225 -22.42 -39.95 -99.64
C LYS A 225 -21.68 -41.16 -100.23
N LEU A 226 -22.08 -42.36 -99.83
CA LEU A 226 -21.83 -43.60 -100.58
C LEU A 226 -23.10 -44.45 -100.51
#